data_AF-A0A955X6M1-F1
#
_entry.id   AF-A0A955X6M1-F1
#
_cell.length_a   1.000
_cell.length_b   1.000
_cell.length_c   1.000
_cell.angle_alpha   90.00
_cell.angle_beta   90.00
_cell.angle_gamma   90.00
#
_symmetry.space_group_name_H-M   'P 1'
#
loop_
_entity.id
_entity.type
_entity.pdbx_description
1 polymer ?
#
loop_
_entity_poly.entity_id
_entity_poly.type
_entity_poly.pdbx_seq_one_letter_code
_entity_poly.pdbx_strand_id
1 'polypeptide(L)'
;MLDERHVAYLALTTCEVTEDIPDGLYVTGVQDGEGRFVPTGQVEGDGPIADMDAVGRLELSTTRYTDTLDDHPPARPYVEGALTDDGFIPCSRTVVY
;
A
#
# COMPACT_ATOMS: atom_id res chain seq x y z
N MET A 1 -4.71 29.67 0.99
CA MET A 1 -4.55 28.75 -0.16
C MET A 1 -4.87 27.38 0.39
N LEU A 2 -5.92 26.75 -0.11
CA LEU A 2 -6.26 25.38 0.26
C LEU A 2 -5.41 24.48 -0.62
N ASP A 3 -4.52 23.71 0.00
CA ASP A 3 -3.69 22.68 -0.63
C ASP A 3 -4.56 21.81 -1.54
N GLU A 4 -4.27 21.82 -2.85
CA GLU A 4 -4.90 20.91 -3.81
C GLU A 4 -4.38 19.51 -3.50
N ARG A 5 -5.10 18.75 -2.67
CA ARG A 5 -4.84 17.33 -2.48
C ARG A 5 -5.07 16.63 -3.80
N HIS A 6 -4.00 16.34 -4.52
CA HIS A 6 -4.06 15.53 -5.72
C HIS A 6 -4.37 14.09 -5.34
N VAL A 7 -5.36 13.52 -6.02
CA VAL A 7 -5.70 12.10 -5.90
C VAL A 7 -4.50 11.31 -6.39
N ALA A 8 -4.14 10.27 -5.65
CA ALA A 8 -3.04 9.39 -5.98
C ALA A 8 -3.41 7.94 -5.70
N TYR A 9 -2.71 7.02 -6.36
CA TYR A 9 -2.90 5.59 -6.21
C TYR A 9 -1.53 4.95 -5.97
N LEU A 10 -1.44 4.06 -4.99
CA LEU A 10 -0.25 3.25 -4.77
C LEU A 10 -0.46 1.88 -5.40
N ALA A 11 0.25 1.61 -6.50
CA ALA A 11 0.29 0.28 -7.11
C ALA A 11 1.04 -0.67 -6.17
N LEU A 12 0.38 -1.73 -5.69
CA LEU A 12 0.97 -2.60 -4.68
C LEU A 12 2.08 -3.49 -5.24
N THR A 13 1.96 -3.95 -6.49
CA THR A 13 2.96 -4.82 -7.13
C THR A 13 4.28 -4.10 -7.34
N THR A 14 4.26 -2.86 -7.82
CA THR A 14 5.49 -2.06 -8.07
C THR A 14 5.90 -1.20 -6.88
N CYS A 15 5.02 -1.01 -5.89
CA CYS A 15 5.21 -0.08 -4.78
C CYS A 15 5.45 1.37 -5.25
N GLU A 16 4.77 1.79 -6.32
CA GLU A 16 4.89 3.11 -6.92
C GLU A 16 3.59 3.92 -6.82
N VAL A 17 3.74 5.22 -6.61
CA VAL A 17 2.61 6.16 -6.54
C VAL A 17 2.36 6.74 -7.93
N THR A 18 1.11 6.67 -8.39
CA THR A 18 0.66 7.15 -9.70
C THR A 18 -0.52 8.11 -9.56
N GLU A 19 -0.74 8.94 -10.57
CA GLU A 19 -1.91 9.84 -10.64
C GLU A 19 -3.11 9.15 -11.31
N ASP A 20 -2.86 8.15 -12.16
CA ASP A 20 -3.87 7.31 -12.79
C ASP A 20 -4.08 6.01 -12.00
N ILE A 21 -5.28 5.42 -12.12
CA ILE A 21 -5.59 4.11 -11.52
C ILE A 21 -4.69 3.05 -12.19
N PRO A 22 -3.83 2.36 -11.43
CA PRO A 22 -2.94 1.36 -11.99
C PRO A 22 -3.69 0.04 -12.25
N ASP A 23 -3.13 -0.77 -13.15
CA ASP A 23 -3.56 -2.16 -13.31
C ASP A 23 -3.20 -2.98 -12.06
N GLY A 24 -4.05 -3.95 -11.72
CA GLY A 24 -3.81 -4.82 -10.57
C GLY A 24 -4.41 -4.26 -9.28
N LEU A 25 -3.79 -4.63 -8.16
CA LEU A 25 -4.22 -4.19 -6.83
C LEU A 25 -3.53 -2.88 -6.44
N TYR A 26 -4.30 -1.95 -5.89
CA TYR A 26 -3.80 -0.63 -5.49
C TYR A 26 -4.51 -0.10 -4.24
N VAL A 27 -3.94 0.93 -3.62
CA VAL A 27 -4.59 1.69 -2.54
C VAL A 27 -4.82 3.12 -3.01
N THR A 28 -6.05 3.62 -2.84
CA THR A 28 -6.40 5.01 -3.12
C THR A 28 -5.95 5.93 -1.98
N GLY A 29 -5.43 7.11 -2.33
CA GLY A 29 -4.96 8.11 -1.38
C GLY A 29 -4.85 9.50 -1.99
N VAL A 30 -4.09 10.35 -1.30
CA VAL A 30 -3.74 11.70 -1.74
C VAL A 30 -2.24 11.91 -1.53
N GLN A 31 -1.66 12.89 -2.23
CA GLN A 31 -0.37 13.43 -1.81
C GLN A 31 -0.58 14.56 -0.78
N ASP A 32 0.22 14.53 0.29
CA ASP A 32 0.31 15.66 1.21
C ASP A 32 1.19 16.80 0.62
N GLY A 33 1.26 17.93 1.33
CA GLY A 33 2.05 19.08 0.90
C GLY A 33 3.57 18.85 0.89
N GLU A 34 4.06 17.70 1.39
CA GLU A 34 5.46 17.26 1.29
C GLU A 34 5.66 16.22 0.16
N GLY A 35 4.60 15.89 -0.59
CA GLY A 35 4.61 14.91 -1.67
C GLY A 35 4.54 13.45 -1.20
N ARG A 36 4.20 13.19 0.07
CA ARG A 36 4.05 11.82 0.58
C ARG A 36 2.66 11.28 0.27
N PHE A 37 2.61 10.01 -0.08
CA PHE A 37 1.34 9.32 -0.26
C PHE A 37 0.68 9.08 1.11
N VAL A 38 -0.55 9.57 1.24
CA VAL A 38 -1.42 9.36 2.39
C VAL A 38 -2.60 8.53 1.92
N PRO A 39 -2.66 7.23 2.26
CA PRO A 39 -3.80 6.41 1.87
C PRO A 39 -5.07 6.91 2.57
N THR A 40 -6.17 6.86 1.84
CA THR A 40 -7.50 7.25 2.33
C THR A 40 -8.52 6.13 2.17
N GLY A 41 -8.15 5.07 1.45
CA GLY A 41 -9.01 3.94 1.09
C GLY A 41 -8.51 2.59 1.60
N GLN A 42 -9.14 1.55 1.09
CA GLN A 42 -8.74 0.16 1.30
C GLN A 42 -8.00 -0.33 0.05
N VAL A 43 -7.59 -1.60 0.02
CA VAL A 43 -7.04 -2.17 -1.21
C VAL A 43 -8.17 -2.41 -2.21
N GLU A 44 -8.00 -1.89 -3.42
CA GLU A 44 -8.93 -1.95 -4.54
C GLU A 44 -8.29 -2.64 -5.75
N GLY A 45 -9.08 -2.81 -6.82
CA GLY A 45 -8.64 -3.45 -8.05
C GLY A 45 -8.77 -4.98 -8.07
N ASP A 46 -8.34 -5.55 -9.19
CA ASP A 46 -8.38 -6.97 -9.49
C ASP A 46 -6.97 -7.55 -9.52
N GLY A 47 -6.74 -8.64 -8.80
CA GLY A 47 -5.45 -9.29 -8.75
C GLY A 47 -5.42 -10.42 -7.72
N PRO A 48 -4.33 -11.19 -7.67
CA PRO A 48 -4.18 -12.25 -6.70
C PRO A 48 -4.07 -11.67 -5.28
N ILE A 49 -4.70 -12.34 -4.32
CA ILE A 49 -4.53 -12.11 -2.89
C ILE A 49 -3.76 -13.32 -2.35
N ALA A 50 -2.72 -13.08 -1.57
CA ALA A 50 -1.93 -14.15 -0.97
C ALA A 50 -2.77 -14.92 0.08
N ASP A 51 -2.48 -16.20 0.27
CA ASP A 51 -3.08 -16.98 1.35
C ASP A 51 -2.74 -16.37 2.74
N MET A 52 -3.60 -16.63 3.73
CA MET A 52 -3.60 -15.95 5.04
C MET A 52 -2.32 -16.08 5.88
N ASP A 53 -1.39 -16.97 5.51
CA ASP A 53 -0.11 -17.17 6.21
C ASP A 53 1.00 -16.20 5.75
N ALA A 54 0.64 -15.03 5.22
CA ALA A 54 1.59 -14.06 4.69
C ALA A 54 2.46 -13.41 5.79
N VAL A 55 3.76 -13.30 5.50
CA VAL A 55 4.86 -13.16 6.48
C VAL A 55 5.34 -11.73 6.75
N GLY A 56 4.72 -10.71 6.12
CA GLY A 56 5.23 -9.34 6.19
C GLY A 56 4.19 -8.24 6.06
N ARG A 57 4.69 -6.99 6.10
CA ARG A 57 3.89 -5.77 6.09
C ARG A 57 4.53 -4.72 5.18
N LEU A 58 3.73 -4.09 4.32
CA LEU A 58 4.12 -2.95 3.49
C LEU A 58 3.58 -1.66 4.09
N GLU A 59 4.47 -0.77 4.53
CA GLU A 59 4.11 0.58 4.96
C GLU A 59 3.77 1.44 3.73
N LEU A 60 2.56 2.00 3.68
CA LEU A 60 2.07 2.67 2.48
C LEU A 60 2.66 4.06 2.28
N SER A 61 2.98 4.77 3.37
CA SER A 61 3.51 6.13 3.30
C SER A 61 4.98 6.19 2.83
N THR A 62 5.73 5.12 3.04
CA THR A 62 7.17 5.04 2.76
C THR A 62 7.54 3.94 1.77
N THR A 63 6.55 3.15 1.35
CA THR A 63 6.68 1.96 0.49
C THR A 63 7.71 0.93 1.00
N ARG A 64 7.96 0.95 2.31
CA ARG A 64 8.91 0.05 2.96
C ARG A 64 8.25 -1.28 3.32
N TYR A 65 8.81 -2.37 2.81
CA TYR A 65 8.43 -3.72 3.23
C TYR A 65 9.25 -4.18 4.44
N THR A 66 8.58 -4.86 5.37
CA THR A 66 9.22 -5.57 6.49
C THR A 66 8.82 -7.03 6.43
N ASP A 67 9.82 -7.90 6.26
CA ASP A 67 9.72 -9.35 6.41
C ASP A 67 9.81 -9.67 7.91
N THR A 68 8.89 -10.48 8.43
CA THR A 68 8.64 -10.81 9.84
C THR A 68 7.67 -9.89 10.60
N LEU A 69 6.80 -10.55 11.37
CA LEU A 69 6.07 -9.99 12.51
C LEU A 69 7.06 -9.66 13.64
N ASP A 70 8.05 -8.80 13.39
CA ASP A 70 8.77 -8.14 14.48
C ASP A 70 7.72 -7.52 15.43
N ASP A 71 7.93 -7.61 16.74
CA ASP A 71 6.96 -7.16 17.76
C ASP A 71 6.69 -5.65 17.68
N HIS A 72 7.49 -4.92 16.89
CA HIS A 72 7.15 -3.58 16.42
C HIS A 72 6.49 -3.62 15.04
N PRO A 73 5.15 -3.53 14.95
CA PRO A 73 4.52 -3.27 13.66
C PRO A 73 5.08 -1.98 13.03
N PRO A 74 5.15 -1.90 11.70
CA PRO A 74 5.54 -0.67 11.02
C PRO A 74 4.58 0.46 11.39
N ALA A 75 5.01 1.70 11.14
CA ALA A 75 4.12 2.83 11.28
C ALA A 75 2.88 2.59 10.40
N ARG A 76 1.70 2.79 10.99
CA ARG A 76 0.46 2.81 10.23
C ARG A 76 0.47 4.05 9.33
N PRO A 77 -0.10 3.99 8.13
CA PRO A 77 -0.88 2.88 7.57
C PRO A 77 -0.07 1.81 6.82
N TYR A 78 -0.45 0.54 6.95
CA TYR A 78 0.18 -0.59 6.26
C TYR A 78 -0.81 -1.63 5.73
N VAL A 79 -0.33 -2.48 4.81
CA VAL A 79 -1.05 -3.67 4.31
C VAL A 79 -0.23 -4.92 4.61
N GLU A 80 -0.90 -5.97 5.05
CA GLU A 80 -0.28 -7.29 5.27
C GLU A 80 -0.21 -8.06 3.95
N GLY A 81 0.89 -8.78 3.73
CA GLY A 81 1.11 -9.49 2.48
C GLY A 81 2.49 -10.12 2.38
N ALA A 82 2.80 -10.62 1.19
CA ALA A 82 4.07 -11.26 0.86
C ALA A 82 4.76 -10.49 -0.25
N LEU A 83 6.06 -10.23 -0.08
CA LEU A 83 6.91 -9.76 -1.16
C LEU A 83 7.40 -10.97 -1.97
N THR A 84 7.09 -10.99 -3.26
CA THR A 84 7.48 -12.03 -4.22
C THR A 84 8.44 -11.45 -5.27
N ASP A 85 9.00 -12.30 -6.11
CA ASP A 85 9.82 -11.86 -7.25
C ASP A 85 9.03 -10.95 -8.23
N ASP A 86 7.71 -11.09 -8.28
CA ASP A 86 6.80 -10.31 -9.13
C ASP A 86 6.25 -9.06 -8.42
N GLY A 87 6.62 -8.81 -7.17
CA GLY A 87 6.18 -7.66 -6.37
C GLY A 87 5.42 -8.04 -5.09
N PHE A 88 4.82 -7.04 -4.44
CA PHE A 88 4.05 -7.25 -3.21
C PHE A 88 2.60 -7.67 -3.51
N ILE A 89 2.19 -8.76 -2.88
CA ILE A 89 0.84 -9.32 -2.99
C ILE A 89 0.18 -9.25 -1.60
N PRO A 90 -0.92 -8.47 -1.44
CA PRO A 90 -1.58 -8.35 -0.15
C PRO A 90 -2.32 -9.65 0.20
N CYS A 91 -2.45 -9.96 1.50
CA CYS A 91 -3.21 -11.13 1.99
C CYS A 91 -4.70 -10.85 2.24
N SER A 92 -5.07 -9.57 2.25
CA SER A 92 -6.46 -9.14 2.37
C SER A 92 -6.66 -7.80 1.66
N ARG A 93 -7.91 -7.38 1.52
CA ARG A 93 -8.21 -6.03 1.00
C ARG A 93 -8.12 -4.92 2.06
N THR A 94 -7.51 -5.21 3.22
CA THR A 94 -7.52 -4.32 4.36
C THR A 94 -6.25 -3.49 4.46
N VAL A 95 -6.40 -2.18 4.63
CA VAL A 95 -5.38 -1.23 5.08
C VAL A 95 -5.57 -1.01 6.57
N VAL A 96 -4.51 -1.20 7.35
CA VAL A 96 -4.49 -0.97 8.79
C VAL A 96 -4.04 0.46 9.07
N TYR A 97 -4.90 1.27 9.68
CA TYR A 97 -4.71 2.71 10.00
C TYR A 97 -4.41 2.97 11.46
#